data_AF-A0A3D3EYU4-F1
#
_entry.id   AF-A0A3D3EYU4-F1
#
_cell.length_a   1.000
_cell.length_b   1.000
_cell.length_c   1.000
_cell.angle_alpha   90.00
_cell.angle_beta   90.00
_cell.angle_gamma   90.00
#
_symmetry.space_group_name_H-M   'P 1'
#
loop_
_entity.id
_entity.type
_entity.pdbx_description
1 polymer ?
#
loop_
_entity_poly.entity_id
_entity_poly.type
_entity_poly.pdbx_seq_one_letter_code
_entity_poly.pdbx_strand_id
1 'polypeptide(L)'
;PAREALCLASMYGGITIAHTSTTLQHAIGYPFTTAYNIPHGLANGMFMAAMMHFYYPAVKAELDALFAFLEMSMDEFLAWLDSFPIRLKVEADDAILRSWIPQIMSARNTVISPVKPNESELMELLKSVQKEQG
;
A
#
# COMPACT_ATOMS: atom_id res chain seq x y z
N PRO A 1 -16.04 22.39 -7.03
CA PRO A 1 -14.64 22.22 -7.46
C PRO A 1 -13.92 20.98 -6.88
N ALA A 2 -13.67 20.88 -5.57
CA ALA A 2 -12.83 19.79 -5.02
C ALA A 2 -13.41 18.38 -5.21
N ARG A 3 -14.71 18.18 -4.99
CA ARG A 3 -15.37 16.86 -5.19
C ARG A 3 -15.38 16.43 -6.65
N GLU A 4 -15.61 17.36 -7.56
CA GLU A 4 -15.59 17.11 -9.01
C GLU A 4 -14.19 16.70 -9.47
N ALA A 5 -13.16 17.42 -9.03
CA ALA A 5 -11.77 17.07 -9.30
C ALA A 5 -11.41 15.69 -8.74
N LEU A 6 -11.86 15.35 -7.53
CA LEU A 6 -11.66 14.02 -6.94
C LEU A 6 -12.39 12.92 -7.70
N CYS A 7 -13.63 13.16 -8.15
CA CYS A 7 -14.35 12.22 -8.99
C CYS A 7 -13.61 11.99 -10.32
N LEU A 8 -13.09 13.05 -10.94
CA LEU A 8 -12.32 12.95 -12.16
C LEU A 8 -11.00 12.20 -11.94
N ALA A 9 -10.28 12.49 -10.86
CA ALA A 9 -9.07 11.77 -10.47
C ALA A 9 -9.35 10.27 -10.23
N SER A 10 -10.45 9.95 -9.54
CA SER A 10 -10.87 8.56 -9.34
C SER A 10 -11.21 7.85 -10.65
N MET A 11 -11.83 8.55 -11.61
CA MET A 11 -12.11 7.99 -12.93
C MET A 11 -10.82 7.67 -13.67
N TYR A 12 -9.86 8.60 -13.72
CA TYR A 12 -8.57 8.34 -14.35
C TYR A 12 -7.80 7.22 -13.66
N GLY A 13 -7.81 7.17 -12.32
CA GLY A 13 -7.26 6.04 -11.57
C GLY A 13 -7.89 4.71 -11.97
N GLY A 14 -9.23 4.69 -12.10
CA GLY A 14 -9.99 3.52 -12.58
C GLY A 14 -9.58 3.08 -13.99
N ILE A 15 -9.43 4.01 -14.92
CA ILE A 15 -8.98 3.73 -16.30
C ILE A 15 -7.57 3.15 -16.30
N THR A 16 -6.65 3.72 -15.50
CA THR A 16 -5.28 3.22 -15.38
C THR A 16 -5.27 1.78 -14.88
N ILE A 17 -5.90 1.50 -13.73
CA ILE A 17 -5.87 0.16 -13.14
C ILE A 17 -6.63 -0.88 -13.98
N ALA A 18 -7.59 -0.47 -14.81
CA ALA A 18 -8.23 -1.38 -15.76
C ALA A 18 -7.26 -1.95 -16.81
N HIS A 19 -6.21 -1.19 -17.16
CA HIS A 19 -5.18 -1.62 -18.11
C HIS A 19 -3.96 -2.23 -17.42
N THR A 20 -3.56 -1.69 -16.28
CA THR A 20 -2.31 -2.08 -15.61
C THR A 20 -2.52 -3.08 -14.48
N SER A 21 -3.76 -3.30 -14.04
CA SER A 21 -4.07 -3.90 -12.74
C SER A 21 -3.44 -3.06 -11.60
N THR A 22 -3.28 -3.65 -10.41
CA THR A 22 -2.60 -3.03 -9.25
C THR A 22 -1.46 -3.91 -8.72
N THR A 23 -0.80 -3.47 -7.65
CA THR A 23 0.46 -4.02 -7.14
C THR A 23 0.29 -4.82 -5.83
N LEU A 24 1.41 -5.27 -5.24
CA LEU A 24 1.51 -5.94 -3.93
C LEU A 24 0.69 -5.22 -2.85
N GLN A 25 0.65 -3.90 -2.86
CA GLN A 25 -0.09 -3.11 -1.88
C GLN A 25 -1.56 -3.54 -1.78
N HIS A 26 -2.21 -3.81 -2.92
CA HIS A 26 -3.58 -4.30 -2.94
C HIS A 26 -3.69 -5.73 -2.41
N ALA A 27 -2.72 -6.59 -2.73
CA ALA A 27 -2.69 -7.96 -2.21
C ALA A 27 -2.57 -7.97 -0.68
N ILE A 28 -1.71 -7.11 -0.12
CA ILE A 28 -1.56 -6.92 1.32
C ILE A 28 -2.82 -6.33 1.95
N GLY A 29 -3.53 -5.42 1.26
CA GLY A 29 -4.73 -4.79 1.81
C GLY A 29 -5.93 -5.74 1.98
N TYR A 30 -6.02 -6.84 1.21
CA TYR A 30 -7.20 -7.72 1.24
C TYR A 30 -7.44 -8.39 2.60
N PRO A 31 -6.46 -9.05 3.24
CA PRO A 31 -6.69 -9.71 4.54
C PRO A 31 -7.08 -8.72 5.64
N PHE A 32 -6.57 -7.49 5.61
CA PHE A 32 -6.93 -6.47 6.60
C PHE A 32 -8.36 -5.97 6.42
N THR A 33 -8.80 -5.87 5.16
CA THR A 33 -10.19 -5.53 4.85
C THR A 33 -11.15 -6.59 5.39
N THR A 34 -10.85 -7.87 5.16
CA THR A 34 -11.75 -8.98 5.52
C THR A 34 -11.68 -9.36 7.00
N ALA A 35 -10.49 -9.40 7.60
CA ALA A 35 -10.30 -9.86 8.98
C ALA A 35 -10.67 -8.78 10.02
N TYR A 36 -10.46 -7.50 9.71
CA TYR A 36 -10.69 -6.38 10.65
C TYR A 36 -11.83 -5.45 10.23
N ASN A 37 -12.54 -5.76 9.13
CA ASN A 37 -13.59 -4.91 8.57
C ASN A 37 -13.13 -3.46 8.31
N ILE A 38 -11.85 -3.31 7.93
CA ILE A 38 -11.26 -2.01 7.59
C ILE A 38 -11.66 -1.65 6.15
N PRO A 39 -12.17 -0.44 5.87
CA PRO A 39 -12.48 -0.02 4.51
C PRO A 39 -11.30 -0.19 3.56
N HIS A 40 -11.53 -0.75 2.36
CA HIS A 40 -10.46 -1.15 1.45
C HIS A 40 -9.44 -0.04 1.14
N GLY A 41 -9.90 1.19 0.90
CA GLY A 41 -9.01 2.34 0.66
C GLY A 41 -8.14 2.65 1.87
N LEU A 42 -8.68 2.52 3.08
CA LEU A 42 -7.94 2.70 4.33
C LEU A 42 -6.93 1.57 4.53
N ALA A 43 -7.32 0.31 4.28
CA ALA A 43 -6.42 -0.84 4.37
C ALA A 43 -5.20 -0.67 3.45
N ASN A 44 -5.39 -0.22 2.21
CA ASN A 44 -4.28 0.13 1.31
C ASN A 44 -3.47 1.33 1.81
N GLY A 45 -4.13 2.36 2.34
CA GLY A 45 -3.49 3.57 2.85
C GLY A 45 -2.56 3.32 4.04
N MET A 46 -2.91 2.39 4.93
CA MET A 46 -2.09 2.00 6.09
C MET A 46 -0.68 1.56 5.69
N PHE A 47 -0.55 0.87 4.55
CA PHE A 47 0.74 0.37 4.04
C PHE A 47 1.48 1.34 3.13
N MET A 48 0.89 2.49 2.79
CA MET A 48 1.43 3.37 1.73
C MET A 48 2.90 3.75 1.96
N ALA A 49 3.26 4.12 3.19
CA ALA A 49 4.64 4.47 3.53
C ALA A 49 5.60 3.29 3.33
N ALA A 50 5.25 2.12 3.88
CA ALA A 50 6.07 0.92 3.76
C ALA A 50 6.22 0.48 2.29
N MET A 51 5.16 0.60 1.48
CA MET A 51 5.21 0.27 0.05
C MET A 51 6.08 1.23 -0.74
N MET A 52 6.02 2.54 -0.47
CA MET A 52 6.87 3.52 -1.15
C MET A 52 8.36 3.22 -0.92
N HIS A 53 8.75 2.94 0.33
CA HIS A 53 10.13 2.56 0.64
C HIS A 53 10.54 1.22 0.05
N PHE A 54 9.64 0.22 0.08
CA PHE A 54 9.91 -1.10 -0.50
C PHE A 54 10.12 -1.03 -2.02
N TYR A 55 9.32 -0.23 -2.72
CA TYR A 55 9.43 -0.10 -4.17
C TYR A 55 10.55 0.84 -4.62
N TYR A 56 10.96 1.81 -3.79
CA TYR A 56 11.91 2.85 -4.17
C TYR A 56 13.19 2.34 -4.85
N PRO A 57 13.89 1.30 -4.35
CA PRO A 57 15.12 0.84 -4.99
C PRO A 57 14.94 0.32 -6.42
N ALA A 58 13.75 -0.19 -6.76
CA ALA A 58 13.50 -0.84 -8.04
C ALA A 58 12.75 0.00 -9.07
N VAL A 59 11.97 0.99 -8.62
CA VAL A 59 11.25 1.94 -9.48
C VAL A 59 11.64 3.39 -9.17
N LYS A 60 12.93 3.59 -8.86
CA LYS A 60 13.47 4.89 -8.44
C LYS A 60 13.18 5.98 -9.46
N ALA A 61 13.41 5.70 -10.74
CA ALA A 61 13.25 6.68 -11.81
C ALA A 61 11.78 7.14 -11.93
N GLU A 62 10.85 6.20 -11.83
CA GLU A 62 9.41 6.46 -11.90
C GLU A 62 8.92 7.24 -10.68
N LEU A 63 9.36 6.88 -9.47
CA LEU A 63 9.00 7.60 -8.25
C LEU A 63 9.62 8.99 -8.20
N ASP A 64 10.89 9.14 -8.58
CA ASP A 64 11.53 10.46 -8.66
C ASP A 64 10.78 11.36 -9.67
N ALA A 65 10.39 10.83 -10.83
CA ALA A 65 9.61 11.57 -11.82
C ALA A 65 8.20 11.94 -11.29
N LEU A 66 7.54 11.03 -10.57
CA LEU A 66 6.25 11.30 -9.93
C LEU A 66 6.37 12.44 -8.92
N PHE A 67 7.35 12.38 -8.02
CA PHE A 67 7.54 13.39 -6.98
C PHE A 67 7.99 14.74 -7.55
N ALA A 68 8.81 14.74 -8.61
CA ALA A 68 9.12 15.95 -9.36
C ALA A 68 7.87 16.58 -9.99
N PHE A 69 6.98 15.76 -10.58
CA PHE A 69 5.70 16.24 -11.14
C PHE A 69 4.76 16.80 -10.07
N LEU A 70 4.75 16.20 -8.88
CA LEU A 70 3.97 16.68 -7.73
C LEU A 70 4.57 17.91 -7.04
N GLU A 71 5.77 18.34 -7.46
CA GLU A 71 6.53 19.42 -6.80
C GLU A 71 6.72 19.18 -5.30
N MET A 72 6.93 17.91 -4.92
CA MET A 72 6.96 17.47 -3.53
C MET A 72 7.88 16.26 -3.38
N SER A 73 8.70 16.21 -2.34
CA SER A 73 9.52 15.05 -2.01
C SER A 73 8.68 13.88 -1.46
N MET A 74 9.24 12.66 -1.47
CA MET A 74 8.58 11.51 -0.84
C MET A 74 8.31 11.78 0.65
N ASP A 75 9.25 12.39 1.37
CA ASP A 75 9.09 12.66 2.80
C ASP A 75 7.97 13.66 3.07
N GLU A 76 7.85 14.72 2.26
CA GLU A 76 6.73 15.67 2.34
C GLU A 76 5.40 15.00 2.02
N PHE A 77 5.36 14.11 1.03
CA PHE A 77 4.16 13.32 0.72
C PHE A 77 3.75 12.43 1.89
N LEU A 78 4.71 11.74 2.53
CA LEU A 78 4.44 10.88 3.68
C LEU A 78 3.97 11.70 4.90
N ALA A 79 4.55 12.89 5.12
CA ALA A 79 4.11 13.82 6.16
C ALA A 79 2.71 14.38 5.87
N TRP A 80 2.40 14.68 4.61
CA TRP A 80 1.05 15.07 4.20
C TRP A 80 0.05 13.93 4.41
N LEU A 81 0.43 12.69 4.10
CA LEU A 81 -0.40 11.51 4.33
C LEU A 81 -0.73 11.31 5.82
N ASP A 82 0.14 11.73 6.74
CA ASP A 82 -0.12 11.68 8.19
C ASP A 82 -1.24 12.62 8.65
N SER A 83 -1.66 13.58 7.81
CA SER A 83 -2.84 14.42 8.09
C SER A 83 -4.16 13.65 7.95
N PHE A 84 -4.14 12.45 7.36
CA PHE A 84 -5.30 11.57 7.23
C PHE A 84 -5.29 10.48 8.31
N PRO A 85 -6.46 9.94 8.69
CA PRO A 85 -6.55 8.86 9.68
C PRO A 85 -6.14 7.49 9.10
N ILE A 86 -4.96 7.41 8.46
CA ILE A 86 -4.46 6.21 7.78
C ILE A 86 -3.48 5.40 8.63
N ARG A 87 -2.93 5.97 9.73
CA ARG A 87 -2.02 5.28 10.65
C ARG A 87 -2.78 4.40 11.66
N LEU A 88 -3.76 3.65 11.16
CA LEU A 88 -4.44 2.64 11.96
C LEU A 88 -3.48 1.47 12.22
N LYS A 89 -3.43 1.01 13.47
CA LYS A 89 -2.68 -0.18 13.87
C LYS A 89 -3.66 -1.26 14.33
N VAL A 90 -3.41 -2.50 13.95
CA VAL A 90 -4.26 -3.64 14.32
C VAL A 90 -3.59 -4.55 15.34
N GLU A 91 -4.41 -5.18 16.17
CA GLU A 91 -3.95 -6.30 17.00
C GLU A 91 -3.91 -7.54 16.13
N ALA A 92 -2.71 -7.89 15.68
CA ALA A 92 -2.45 -9.07 14.88
C ALA A 92 -1.34 -9.87 15.56
N ASP A 93 -1.56 -11.16 15.78
CA ASP A 93 -0.49 -12.07 16.15
C ASP A 93 0.38 -12.38 14.91
N ASP A 94 1.67 -12.61 15.13
CA ASP A 94 2.63 -13.00 14.11
C ASP A 94 2.18 -14.28 13.39
N ALA A 95 1.53 -15.21 14.08
CA ALA A 95 1.01 -16.43 13.44
C ALA A 95 -0.09 -16.11 12.42
N ILE A 96 -0.98 -15.17 12.71
CA ILE A 96 -2.03 -14.73 11.80
C ILE A 96 -1.42 -14.04 10.58
N LEU A 97 -0.47 -13.11 10.79
CA LEU A 97 0.20 -12.43 9.68
C LEU A 97 0.94 -13.42 8.77
N ARG A 98 1.67 -14.39 9.34
CA ARG A 98 2.34 -15.47 8.59
C ARG A 98 1.35 -16.32 7.80
N SER A 99 0.16 -16.58 8.34
CA SER A 99 -0.85 -17.38 7.63
C SER A 99 -1.32 -16.77 6.32
N TRP A 100 -1.21 -15.44 6.16
CA TRP A 100 -1.60 -14.73 4.93
C TRP A 100 -0.52 -14.70 3.87
N ILE A 101 0.75 -14.94 4.23
CA ILE A 101 1.89 -14.86 3.31
C ILE A 101 1.68 -15.70 2.04
N PRO A 102 1.31 -16.99 2.10
CA PRO A 102 1.14 -17.79 0.88
C PRO A 102 0.07 -17.22 -0.07
N GLN A 103 -1.02 -16.67 0.47
CA GLN A 103 -2.08 -16.06 -0.32
C GLN A 103 -1.63 -14.74 -0.95
N ILE A 104 -0.96 -13.88 -0.18
CA ILE A 104 -0.44 -12.60 -0.68
C ILE A 104 0.62 -12.85 -1.78
N MET A 105 1.52 -13.80 -1.56
CA MET A 105 2.59 -14.15 -2.50
C MET A 105 2.07 -14.73 -3.83
N SER A 106 0.97 -15.50 -3.78
CA SER A 106 0.34 -16.09 -4.96
C SER A 106 -0.67 -15.17 -5.67
N ALA A 107 -1.07 -14.07 -5.04
CA ALA A 107 -2.02 -13.13 -5.64
C ALA A 107 -1.46 -12.52 -6.94
N ARG A 108 -2.31 -12.42 -7.96
CA ARG A 108 -1.94 -11.88 -9.28
C ARG A 108 -1.25 -10.51 -9.17
N ASN A 109 -1.75 -9.63 -8.31
CA ASN A 109 -1.23 -8.27 -8.08
C ASN A 109 0.22 -8.29 -7.58
N THR A 110 0.58 -9.28 -6.75
CA THR A 110 1.97 -9.52 -6.31
C THR A 110 2.80 -10.09 -7.44
N VAL A 111 2.25 -11.04 -8.20
CA VAL A 111 2.97 -11.71 -9.31
C VAL A 111 3.41 -10.73 -10.39
N ILE A 112 2.61 -9.70 -10.68
CA ILE A 112 2.88 -8.68 -11.70
C ILE A 112 3.54 -7.41 -11.15
N SER A 113 3.84 -7.35 -9.85
CA SER A 113 4.54 -6.22 -9.25
C SER A 113 5.98 -6.12 -9.74
N PRO A 114 6.55 -4.89 -9.81
CA PRO A 114 7.93 -4.69 -10.27
C PRO A 114 8.95 -5.39 -9.37
N VAL A 115 8.64 -5.56 -8.08
CA VAL A 115 9.41 -6.33 -7.11
C VAL A 115 8.48 -7.25 -6.35
N LYS A 116 8.97 -8.45 -6.06
CA LYS A 116 8.32 -9.42 -5.18
C LYS A 116 9.13 -9.52 -3.89
N PRO A 117 8.51 -9.36 -2.73
CA PRO A 117 9.20 -9.56 -1.46
C PRO A 117 9.52 -11.04 -1.29
N ASN A 118 10.59 -11.36 -0.59
CA ASN A 118 10.72 -12.67 0.05
C ASN A 118 9.79 -12.74 1.29
N GLU A 119 9.69 -13.92 1.90
CA GLU A 119 8.82 -14.14 3.05
C GLU A 119 9.16 -13.24 4.25
N SER A 120 10.45 -13.02 4.52
CA SER A 120 10.91 -12.16 5.62
C SER A 120 10.55 -10.70 5.35
N GLU A 121 10.77 -10.21 4.12
CA GLU A 121 10.41 -8.85 3.72
C GLU A 121 8.90 -8.64 3.81
N LEU A 122 8.09 -9.60 3.34
CA LEU A 122 6.65 -9.51 3.43
C LEU A 122 6.18 -9.50 4.89
N MET A 123 6.82 -10.27 5.77
CA MET A 123 6.52 -10.24 7.19
C MET A 123 6.79 -8.86 7.79
N GLU A 124 7.92 -8.23 7.49
CA GLU A 124 8.23 -6.87 7.95
C GLU A 124 7.21 -5.85 7.44
N LEU A 125 6.79 -5.97 6.17
CA LEU A 125 5.75 -5.13 5.59
C LEU A 125 4.42 -5.29 6.35
N LEU A 126 4.02 -6.52 6.68
CA LEU A 126 2.80 -6.79 7.45
C LEU A 126 2.88 -6.24 8.88
N LYS A 127 4.04 -6.39 9.54
CA LYS A 127 4.30 -5.87 10.88
C LYS A 127 4.29 -4.34 10.95
N SER A 128 4.52 -3.66 9.84
CA SER A 128 4.49 -2.19 9.79
C SER A 128 3.16 -1.57 10.26
N VAL A 129 2.06 -2.34 10.31
CA VAL A 129 0.75 -1.89 10.83
C VAL A 129 0.28 -2.66 12.08
N GLN A 130 1.13 -3.51 12.64
CA GLN A 130 0.87 -4.20 13.91
C GLN A 130 0.98 -3.19 15.07
N LYS A 131 0.09 -3.29 16.07
CA LYS A 131 0.26 -2.58 17.34
C LYS A 131 1.50 -3.14 18.07
N GLU A 132 2.29 -2.26 18.66
CA GLU A 132 3.36 -2.67 19.57
C GLU A 132 2.74 -3.46 20.73
N GLN A 133 3.28 -4.66 21.00
CA GLN A 133 2.91 -5.41 22.20
C GLN A 133 3.59 -4.72 23.38
N GLY A 134 2.78 -4.09 24.25
CA GLY A 134 3.25 -3.45 25.48
C GLY A 134 3.68 -4.46 26.54
#